data_AF-A0A2U3D7U1-F1
#
_entry.id   AF-A0A2U3D7U1-F1
#
_cell.length_a   1.000
_cell.length_b   1.000
_cell.length_c   1.000
_cell.angle_alpha   90.00
_cell.angle_beta   90.00
_cell.angle_gamma   90.00
#
_symmetry.space_group_name_H-M   'P 1'
#
loop_
_entity.id
_entity.type
_entity.pdbx_description
1 polymer ?
#
loop_
_entity_poly.entity_id
_entity_poly.type
_entity_poly.pdbx_seq_one_letter_code
_entity_poly.pdbx_strand_id
1 'polypeptide(L)'
;MRKVALVTASASGLAVAFARQLAHDGFNLILNYRKNKTACEELALSLQAQYGIDILVEKADMTKQAEIEAMITAGKQRFDRLDVLIHSAGPFIFRRKRLTEYTDEEWNEMIHGNLTSAFYLFRQVIPLMRPKGFGRIVTVGFDRVEQAPGWGYRSAYAAAKVGLASLTRTVAIEERENGITANMICPGDIRGSLKEAPFPSDPTVGIRTPVGGDLAQVISFLVKPEAQFVTGNILSLTNGADVLSHYDAGKAELFDPKKFEIGAFVHVLPWNEQATVIDRLDRPNQRSLYTVQAGNRVAQFTVDQLEE
;
A
#
# COMPACT_ATOMS: atom_id res chain seq x y z
N MET A 1 6.71 23.95 16.54
CA MET A 1 6.68 23.37 15.17
C MET A 1 5.79 22.14 15.15
N ARG A 2 4.96 21.99 14.11
CA ARG A 2 4.16 20.77 13.89
C ARG A 2 5.07 19.55 13.69
N LYS A 3 4.59 18.36 14.05
CA LYS A 3 5.29 17.10 13.74
C LYS A 3 5.25 16.83 12.24
N VAL A 4 6.22 16.08 11.74
CA VAL A 4 6.37 15.77 10.31
C VAL A 4 6.24 14.27 10.08
N ALA A 5 5.43 13.89 9.10
CA ALA A 5 5.27 12.51 8.66
C ALA A 5 5.73 12.32 7.22
N LEU A 6 6.56 11.31 6.97
CA LEU A 6 6.86 10.81 5.64
C LEU A 6 5.91 9.67 5.29
N VAL A 7 5.22 9.79 4.16
CA VAL A 7 4.40 8.71 3.58
C VAL A 7 5.01 8.33 2.22
N THR A 8 5.40 7.06 2.08
CA THR A 8 5.96 6.54 0.81
C THR A 8 4.86 6.07 -0.13
N ALA A 9 5.04 6.26 -1.45
CA ALA A 9 4.07 5.91 -2.50
C ALA A 9 2.68 6.60 -2.39
N SER A 10 2.66 7.87 -1.99
CA SER A 10 1.46 8.66 -1.71
C SER A 10 0.64 9.12 -2.91
N ALA A 11 1.06 8.77 -4.13
CA ALA A 11 0.36 9.19 -5.35
C ALA A 11 -0.89 8.34 -5.68
N SER A 12 -1.14 7.23 -4.97
CA SER A 12 -2.30 6.36 -5.20
C SER A 12 -2.53 5.37 -4.06
N GLY A 13 -3.75 4.82 -3.97
CA GLY A 13 -4.08 3.69 -3.10
C GLY A 13 -4.05 4.02 -1.60
N LEU A 14 -3.70 3.03 -0.77
CA LEU A 14 -3.78 3.14 0.70
C LEU A 14 -3.00 4.34 1.26
N ALA A 15 -1.85 4.65 0.66
CA ALA A 15 -1.02 5.77 1.08
C ALA A 15 -1.72 7.14 0.94
N VAL A 16 -2.68 7.28 0.01
CA VAL A 16 -3.52 8.50 -0.10
C VAL A 16 -4.42 8.64 1.13
N ALA A 17 -5.06 7.55 1.57
CA ALA A 17 -5.88 7.55 2.77
C ALA A 17 -5.03 7.85 4.02
N PHE A 18 -3.80 7.32 4.09
CA PHE A 18 -2.88 7.58 5.20
C PHE A 18 -2.43 9.03 5.25
N ALA A 19 -2.07 9.61 4.10
CA ALA A 19 -1.70 11.02 3.98
C ALA A 19 -2.86 11.95 4.38
N ARG A 20 -4.09 11.66 3.92
CA ARG A 20 -5.31 12.40 4.33
C ARG A 20 -5.51 12.38 5.84
N GLN A 21 -5.39 11.21 6.47
CA GLN A 21 -5.57 11.09 7.91
C GLN A 21 -4.47 11.80 8.70
N LEU A 22 -3.20 11.70 8.27
CA LEU A 22 -2.10 12.41 8.93
C LEU A 22 -2.22 13.93 8.77
N ALA A 23 -2.69 14.41 7.62
CA ALA A 23 -2.99 15.83 7.43
C ALA A 23 -4.11 16.31 8.37
N HIS A 24 -5.20 15.53 8.47
CA HIS A 24 -6.28 15.76 9.42
C HIS A 24 -5.77 15.80 10.88
N ASP A 25 -4.84 14.92 11.23
CA ASP A 25 -4.23 14.86 12.56
C ASP A 25 -3.21 16.01 12.81
N GLY A 26 -3.02 16.91 11.83
CA GLY A 26 -2.22 18.13 11.97
C GLY A 26 -0.72 17.95 11.70
N PHE A 27 -0.31 16.86 11.04
CA PHE A 27 1.08 16.67 10.63
C PHE A 27 1.41 17.49 9.37
N ASN A 28 2.61 18.07 9.34
CA ASN A 28 3.24 18.43 8.07
C ASN A 28 3.68 17.15 7.36
N LEU A 29 3.67 17.12 6.03
CA LEU A 29 3.90 15.88 5.29
C LEU A 29 5.09 15.97 4.34
N ILE A 30 5.78 14.85 4.19
CA ILE A 30 6.62 14.56 3.04
C ILE A 30 5.88 13.47 2.25
N LEU A 31 5.47 13.77 1.03
CA LEU A 31 4.77 12.85 0.13
C LEU A 31 5.73 12.39 -0.96
N ASN A 32 5.83 11.08 -1.14
CA ASN A 32 6.70 10.48 -2.14
C ASN A 32 5.91 9.92 -3.33
N TYR A 33 6.44 10.11 -4.53
CA TYR A 33 5.99 9.44 -5.74
C TYR A 33 7.16 8.82 -6.52
N ARG A 34 6.85 7.77 -7.31
CA ARG A 34 7.81 7.17 -8.27
C ARG A 34 7.57 7.67 -9.70
N LYS A 35 6.31 7.59 -10.16
CA LYS A 35 5.91 7.87 -11.57
C LYS A 35 4.94 9.04 -11.70
N ASN A 36 3.86 9.05 -10.92
CA ASN A 36 2.78 10.01 -11.08
C ASN A 36 3.00 11.26 -10.21
N LYS A 37 3.75 12.24 -10.75
CA LYS A 37 4.02 13.52 -10.09
C LYS A 37 2.71 14.30 -9.85
N THR A 38 1.92 14.46 -10.91
CA THR A 38 0.69 15.27 -10.92
C THR A 38 -0.28 14.85 -9.83
N ALA A 39 -0.61 13.55 -9.71
CA ALA A 39 -1.53 13.08 -8.66
C ALA A 39 -1.00 13.36 -7.25
N CYS A 40 0.32 13.28 -7.04
CA CYS A 40 0.93 13.58 -5.74
C CYS A 40 0.88 15.07 -5.41
N GLU A 41 1.11 15.94 -6.39
CA GLU A 41 1.01 17.41 -6.24
C GLU A 41 -0.44 17.87 -6.04
N GLU A 42 -1.40 17.28 -6.76
CA GLU A 42 -2.83 17.55 -6.56
C GLU A 42 -3.29 17.14 -5.16
N LEU A 43 -2.87 15.96 -4.68
CA LEU A 43 -3.11 15.54 -3.31
C LEU A 43 -2.52 16.57 -2.34
N ALA A 44 -1.27 16.97 -2.52
CA ALA A 44 -0.62 17.94 -1.66
C ALA A 44 -1.40 19.26 -1.59
N LEU A 45 -1.74 19.86 -2.73
CA LEU A 45 -2.49 21.10 -2.81
C LEU A 45 -3.85 20.99 -2.09
N SER A 46 -4.58 19.89 -2.29
CA SER A 46 -5.87 19.67 -1.64
C SER A 46 -5.74 19.61 -0.11
N LEU A 47 -4.73 18.90 0.41
CA LEU A 47 -4.49 18.76 1.85
C LEU A 47 -4.01 20.06 2.48
N GLN A 48 -3.15 20.81 1.79
CA GLN A 48 -2.69 22.12 2.25
C GLN A 48 -3.86 23.10 2.35
N ALA A 49 -4.73 23.14 1.33
CA ALA A 49 -5.90 24.01 1.32
C ALA A 49 -6.90 23.63 2.43
N GLN A 50 -7.09 22.32 2.68
CA GLN A 50 -8.06 21.84 3.66
C GLN A 50 -7.59 21.99 5.12
N TYR A 51 -6.31 21.69 5.40
CA TYR A 51 -5.81 21.58 6.78
C TYR A 51 -4.78 22.65 7.17
N GLY A 52 -4.36 23.49 6.22
CA GLY A 52 -3.36 24.54 6.47
C GLY A 52 -2.02 23.98 6.93
N ILE A 53 -1.63 22.80 6.45
CA ILE A 53 -0.34 22.14 6.73
C ILE A 53 0.70 22.48 5.67
N ASP A 54 1.97 22.27 5.99
CA ASP A 54 3.03 22.31 5.00
C ASP A 54 3.27 20.90 4.43
N ILE A 55 3.48 20.83 3.12
CA ILE A 55 3.79 19.57 2.43
C ILE A 55 5.00 19.75 1.52
N LEU A 56 5.92 18.79 1.57
CA LEU A 56 7.00 18.61 0.61
C LEU A 56 6.67 17.41 -0.28
N VAL A 57 6.73 17.56 -1.60
CA VAL A 57 6.50 16.49 -2.56
C VAL A 57 7.83 16.11 -3.22
N GLU A 58 8.23 14.84 -3.07
CA GLU A 58 9.53 14.36 -3.54
C GLU A 58 9.43 13.13 -4.44
N LYS A 59 10.28 13.10 -5.47
CA LYS A 59 10.44 11.91 -6.31
C LYS A 59 11.50 11.00 -5.68
N ALA A 60 11.14 9.74 -5.46
CA ALA A 60 12.14 8.71 -5.17
C ALA A 60 11.62 7.32 -5.54
N ASP A 61 12.41 6.55 -6.28
CA ASP A 61 12.24 5.12 -6.47
C ASP A 61 12.77 4.37 -5.23
N MET A 62 11.90 3.63 -4.55
CA MET A 62 12.26 2.89 -3.34
C MET A 62 13.27 1.75 -3.57
N THR A 63 13.56 1.40 -4.82
CA THR A 63 14.64 0.47 -5.17
C THR A 63 16.03 1.14 -5.24
N LYS A 64 16.09 2.48 -5.11
CA LYS A 64 17.31 3.28 -5.28
C LYS A 64 17.68 3.99 -3.98
N GLN A 65 18.76 3.52 -3.35
CA GLN A 65 19.27 4.09 -2.10
C GLN A 65 19.52 5.61 -2.19
N ALA A 66 20.21 6.06 -3.24
CA ALA A 66 20.56 7.48 -3.40
C ALA A 66 19.32 8.39 -3.49
N GLU A 67 18.24 7.94 -4.12
CA GLU A 67 17.00 8.72 -4.22
C GLU A 67 16.27 8.79 -2.87
N ILE A 68 16.28 7.71 -2.09
CA ILE A 68 15.76 7.70 -0.72
C ILE A 68 16.55 8.69 0.16
N GLU A 69 17.88 8.65 0.10
CA GLU A 69 18.75 9.54 0.87
C GLU A 69 18.54 11.01 0.52
N ALA A 70 18.40 11.33 -0.78
CA ALA A 70 18.09 12.67 -1.26
C ALA A 70 16.74 13.18 -0.72
N MET A 71 15.69 12.36 -0.81
CA MET A 71 14.36 12.70 -0.29
C MET A 71 14.37 12.99 1.21
N ILE A 72 15.04 12.14 2.02
CA ILE A 72 15.15 12.38 3.47
C ILE A 72 15.94 13.66 3.75
N THR A 73 16.99 13.93 2.97
CA THR A 73 17.79 15.15 3.10
C THR A 73 16.96 16.40 2.79
N ALA A 74 16.18 16.40 1.72
CA ALA A 74 15.28 17.50 1.37
C ALA A 74 14.22 17.73 2.46
N GLY A 75 13.62 16.65 2.99
CA GLY A 75 12.69 16.71 4.12
C GLY A 75 13.31 17.32 5.37
N LYS A 76 14.55 16.91 5.70
CA LYS A 76 15.31 17.49 6.81
C LYS A 76 15.59 18.98 6.59
N GLN A 77 15.99 19.38 5.38
CA GLN A 77 16.23 20.80 5.08
C GLN A 77 14.95 21.65 5.17
N ARG A 78 13.80 21.10 4.76
CA ARG A 78 12.52 21.81 4.74
C ARG A 78 11.87 21.95 6.12
N PHE A 79 12.03 20.95 6.99
CA PHE A 79 11.29 20.89 8.26
C PHE A 79 12.16 20.74 9.51
N ASP A 80 13.45 20.43 9.36
CA ASP A 80 14.40 20.14 10.45
C ASP A 80 13.97 18.97 11.37
N ARG A 81 12.97 18.19 10.95
CA ARG A 81 12.47 17.04 11.71
C ARG A 81 11.74 16.03 10.85
N LEU A 82 11.71 14.81 11.34
CA LEU A 82 10.89 13.71 10.87
C LEU A 82 10.49 12.87 12.08
N ASP A 83 9.20 12.74 12.33
CA ASP A 83 8.65 12.14 13.55
C ASP A 83 7.88 10.84 13.26
N VAL A 84 7.30 10.74 12.07
CA VAL A 84 6.50 9.59 11.64
C VAL A 84 7.00 9.11 10.28
N LEU A 85 7.15 7.79 10.13
CA LEU A 85 7.39 7.13 8.85
C LEU A 85 6.27 6.12 8.59
N ILE A 86 5.51 6.32 7.52
CA ILE A 86 4.58 5.34 6.96
C ILE A 86 5.21 4.72 5.72
N HIS A 87 5.82 3.55 5.88
CA HIS A 87 6.39 2.78 4.78
C HIS A 87 5.32 1.89 4.13
N SER A 88 4.56 2.49 3.22
CA SER A 88 3.53 1.82 2.41
C SER A 88 4.01 1.40 1.02
N ALA A 89 5.16 1.90 0.56
CA ALA A 89 5.67 1.61 -0.76
C ALA A 89 6.15 0.16 -0.87
N GLY A 90 5.93 -0.43 -2.04
CA GLY A 90 6.30 -1.80 -2.31
C GLY A 90 5.76 -2.24 -3.66
N PRO A 91 6.62 -2.63 -4.61
CA PRO A 91 6.14 -3.17 -5.88
C PRO A 91 5.42 -4.51 -5.62
N PHE A 92 4.44 -4.82 -6.45
CA PHE A 92 3.65 -6.04 -6.38
C PHE A 92 3.41 -6.57 -7.79
N ILE A 93 3.76 -7.83 -8.03
CA ILE A 93 3.53 -8.49 -9.32
C ILE A 93 2.14 -9.13 -9.31
N PHE A 94 1.21 -8.53 -10.06
CA PHE A 94 -0.17 -9.00 -10.14
C PHE A 94 -0.31 -10.32 -10.89
N ARG A 95 0.54 -10.59 -11.89
CA ARG A 95 0.55 -11.89 -12.59
C ARG A 95 0.87 -12.99 -11.59
N ARG A 96 0.04 -14.03 -11.54
CA ARG A 96 0.31 -15.24 -10.74
C ARG A 96 1.30 -16.12 -11.49
N LYS A 97 2.36 -16.54 -10.80
CA LYS A 97 3.38 -17.44 -11.32
C LYS A 97 4.17 -18.08 -10.20
N ARG A 98 4.68 -19.28 -10.44
CA ARG A 98 5.51 -20.04 -9.50
C ARG A 98 6.87 -19.38 -9.33
N LEU A 99 7.57 -19.72 -8.25
CA LEU A 99 8.89 -19.16 -7.93
C LEU A 99 9.88 -19.30 -9.11
N THR A 100 9.89 -20.45 -9.79
CA THR A 100 10.79 -20.75 -10.91
C THR A 100 10.50 -19.95 -12.18
N GLU A 101 9.41 -19.18 -12.23
CA GLU A 101 9.02 -18.31 -13.36
C GLU A 101 9.35 -16.83 -13.10
N TYR A 102 9.91 -16.49 -11.94
CA TYR A 102 10.44 -15.15 -11.68
C TYR A 102 11.75 -14.96 -12.43
N THR A 103 11.93 -13.81 -13.08
CA THR A 103 13.25 -13.36 -13.50
C THR A 103 14.02 -12.80 -12.30
N ASP A 104 15.33 -12.70 -12.43
CA ASP A 104 16.18 -12.08 -11.40
C ASP A 104 15.79 -10.62 -11.15
N GLU A 105 15.40 -9.88 -12.19
CA GLU A 105 14.96 -8.49 -12.07
C GLU A 105 13.68 -8.37 -11.26
N GLU A 106 12.69 -9.24 -11.50
CA GLU A 106 11.45 -9.24 -10.75
C GLU A 106 11.67 -9.64 -9.29
N TRP A 107 12.52 -10.64 -9.03
CA TRP A 107 12.91 -11.00 -7.67
C TRP A 107 13.57 -9.82 -6.97
N ASN A 108 14.59 -9.21 -7.60
CA ASN A 108 15.32 -8.08 -7.06
C ASN A 108 14.42 -6.86 -6.85
N GLU A 109 13.50 -6.56 -7.76
CA GLU A 109 12.53 -5.47 -7.59
C GLU A 109 11.63 -5.73 -6.37
N MET A 110 11.13 -6.96 -6.18
CA MET A 110 10.31 -7.31 -5.01
C MET A 110 11.10 -7.16 -3.71
N ILE A 111 12.30 -7.73 -3.61
CA ILE A 111 13.13 -7.66 -2.40
C ILE A 111 13.56 -6.22 -2.12
N HIS A 112 14.13 -5.52 -3.11
CA HIS A 112 14.62 -4.16 -2.89
C HIS A 112 13.49 -3.19 -2.57
N GLY A 113 12.37 -3.27 -3.29
CA GLY A 113 11.28 -2.33 -3.11
C GLY A 113 10.46 -2.54 -1.83
N ASN A 114 10.36 -3.78 -1.32
CA ASN A 114 9.55 -4.09 -0.13
C ASN A 114 10.35 -4.30 1.16
N LEU A 115 11.62 -4.69 1.09
CA LEU A 115 12.44 -5.01 2.27
C LEU A 115 13.66 -4.10 2.38
N THR A 116 14.52 -4.05 1.36
CA THR A 116 15.75 -3.26 1.43
C THR A 116 15.47 -1.75 1.52
N SER A 117 14.39 -1.28 0.88
CA SER A 117 13.90 0.09 0.99
C SER A 117 13.61 0.50 2.43
N ALA A 118 13.01 -0.40 3.23
CA ALA A 118 12.77 -0.17 4.65
C ALA A 118 14.07 -0.01 5.43
N PHE A 119 15.09 -0.84 5.16
CA PHE A 119 16.41 -0.68 5.75
C PHE A 119 17.02 0.69 5.43
N TYR A 120 16.99 1.13 4.17
CA TYR A 120 17.50 2.45 3.78
C TYR A 120 16.75 3.58 4.47
N LEU A 121 15.42 3.49 4.54
CA LEU A 121 14.60 4.46 5.25
C LEU A 121 14.96 4.48 6.75
N PHE A 122 14.95 3.33 7.43
CA PHE A 122 15.23 3.23 8.87
C PHE A 122 16.59 3.79 9.22
N ARG A 123 17.62 3.45 8.44
CA ARG A 123 18.99 3.97 8.63
C ARG A 123 19.05 5.49 8.60
N GLN A 124 18.21 6.14 7.79
CA GLN A 124 18.18 7.60 7.67
C GLN A 124 17.23 8.27 8.67
N VAL A 125 16.06 7.67 8.97
CA VAL A 125 15.04 8.32 9.80
C VAL A 125 15.27 8.14 11.29
N ILE A 126 15.76 6.97 11.73
CA ILE A 126 15.97 6.67 13.16
C ILE A 126 16.94 7.66 13.81
N PRO A 127 18.11 8.00 13.21
CA PRO A 127 19.00 9.01 13.75
C PRO A 127 18.36 10.40 13.93
N LEU A 128 17.32 10.73 13.16
CA LEU A 128 16.57 11.99 13.28
C LEU A 128 15.53 11.97 14.41
N MET A 129 15.08 10.77 14.81
CA MET A 129 14.08 10.54 15.85
C MET A 129 14.73 10.44 17.24
N ARG A 130 15.88 9.77 17.36
CA ARG A 130 16.55 9.51 18.65
C ARG A 130 16.77 10.78 19.51
N PRO A 131 17.32 11.89 18.98
CA PRO A 131 17.55 13.10 19.80
C PRO A 131 16.26 13.73 20.35
N LYS A 132 15.11 13.42 19.75
CA LYS A 132 13.81 13.96 20.14
C LYS A 132 13.08 13.09 21.15
N GLY A 133 13.57 11.87 21.42
CA GLY A 133 12.86 10.88 22.24
C GLY A 133 11.50 10.48 21.68
N PHE A 134 11.29 10.67 20.38
CA PHE A 134 10.01 10.42 19.71
C PHE A 134 10.22 9.96 18.27
N GLY A 135 9.65 8.80 17.95
CA GLY A 135 9.53 8.30 16.59
C GLY A 135 8.39 7.29 16.46
N ARG A 136 7.69 7.30 15.33
CA ARG A 136 6.63 6.33 15.02
C ARG A 136 6.84 5.77 13.64
N ILE A 137 7.13 4.49 13.55
CA ILE A 137 7.34 3.77 12.29
C ILE A 137 6.15 2.82 12.09
N VAL A 138 5.48 2.94 10.95
CA VAL A 138 4.43 2.01 10.54
C VAL A 138 4.79 1.44 9.19
N THR A 139 4.93 0.11 9.11
CA THR A 139 5.12 -0.62 7.86
C THR A 139 3.81 -1.27 7.41
N VAL A 140 3.70 -1.57 6.12
CA VAL A 140 2.54 -2.26 5.56
C VAL A 140 2.92 -3.69 5.17
N GLY A 141 2.23 -4.67 5.75
CA GLY A 141 2.37 -6.10 5.48
C GLY A 141 1.25 -6.68 4.62
N PHE A 142 0.98 -7.96 4.83
CA PHE A 142 -0.19 -8.67 4.31
C PHE A 142 -0.77 -9.55 5.42
N ASP A 143 -2.01 -10.03 5.23
CA ASP A 143 -2.70 -10.88 6.21
C ASP A 143 -1.83 -12.07 6.67
N ARG A 144 -1.86 -12.39 7.96
CA ARG A 144 -1.09 -13.48 8.62
C ARG A 144 0.43 -13.44 8.50
N VAL A 145 1.04 -12.34 8.04
CA VAL A 145 2.51 -12.25 7.88
C VAL A 145 3.29 -12.60 9.16
N GLU A 146 2.69 -12.43 10.34
CA GLU A 146 3.28 -12.76 11.63
C GLU A 146 3.60 -14.25 11.80
N GLN A 147 2.95 -15.12 11.03
CA GLN A 147 3.12 -16.58 11.06
C GLN A 147 4.20 -17.07 10.08
N ALA A 148 4.87 -16.15 9.38
CA ALA A 148 5.75 -16.46 8.26
C ALA A 148 5.12 -17.42 7.22
N PRO A 149 3.87 -17.19 6.78
CA PRO A 149 3.17 -18.13 5.92
C PRO A 149 3.78 -18.12 4.51
N GLY A 150 3.70 -19.28 3.85
CA GLY A 150 3.86 -19.33 2.40
C GLY A 150 2.69 -18.62 1.72
N TRP A 151 2.94 -18.02 0.54
CA TRP A 151 1.88 -17.50 -0.32
C TRP A 151 2.09 -17.99 -1.75
N GLY A 152 1.27 -18.98 -2.14
CA GLY A 152 1.28 -19.56 -3.47
C GLY A 152 1.23 -18.49 -4.56
N TYR A 153 2.10 -18.61 -5.57
CA TYR A 153 2.21 -17.69 -6.70
C TYR A 153 2.61 -16.23 -6.35
N ARG A 154 3.10 -16.01 -5.13
CA ARG A 154 3.51 -14.70 -4.58
C ARG A 154 4.83 -14.80 -3.78
N SER A 155 5.66 -15.80 -4.08
CA SER A 155 6.83 -16.18 -3.29
C SER A 155 7.75 -15.00 -2.94
N ALA A 156 8.16 -14.20 -3.92
CA ALA A 156 9.07 -13.07 -3.71
C ALA A 156 8.47 -11.98 -2.81
N TYR A 157 7.18 -11.68 -3.00
CA TYR A 157 6.47 -10.69 -2.18
C TYR A 157 6.27 -11.17 -0.74
N ALA A 158 5.83 -12.42 -0.56
CA ALA A 158 5.70 -13.04 0.76
C ALA A 158 7.03 -13.06 1.50
N ALA A 159 8.12 -13.52 0.86
CA ALA A 159 9.45 -13.52 1.46
C ALA A 159 9.88 -12.12 1.91
N ALA A 160 9.73 -11.11 1.05
CA ALA A 160 10.08 -9.73 1.40
C ALA A 160 9.27 -9.19 2.58
N LYS A 161 7.95 -9.40 2.60
CA LYS A 161 7.06 -8.88 3.65
C LYS A 161 7.17 -9.63 4.98
N VAL A 162 7.44 -10.94 4.97
CA VAL A 162 7.79 -11.70 6.18
C VAL A 162 9.12 -11.19 6.74
N GLY A 163 10.13 -10.98 5.90
CA GLY A 163 11.38 -10.33 6.30
C GLY A 163 11.15 -8.93 6.90
N LEU A 164 10.26 -8.14 6.30
CA LEU A 164 9.90 -6.81 6.79
C LEU A 164 9.21 -6.86 8.15
N ALA A 165 8.36 -7.86 8.39
CA ALA A 165 7.71 -8.07 9.69
C ALA A 165 8.75 -8.37 10.78
N SER A 166 9.74 -9.22 10.48
CA SER A 166 10.87 -9.46 11.38
C SER A 166 11.65 -8.17 11.63
N LEU A 167 12.03 -7.43 10.57
CA LEU A 167 12.78 -6.18 10.69
C LEU A 167 12.03 -5.12 11.52
N THR A 168 10.72 -5.02 11.34
CA THR A 168 9.87 -4.08 12.10
C THR A 168 9.92 -4.38 13.61
N ARG A 169 9.86 -5.67 13.99
CA ARG A 169 10.01 -6.10 15.39
C ARG A 169 11.42 -5.86 15.93
N THR A 170 12.44 -6.12 15.13
CA THR A 170 13.83 -5.85 15.51
C THR A 170 14.03 -4.38 15.84
N VAL A 171 13.56 -3.46 14.99
CA VAL A 171 13.64 -2.01 15.24
C VAL A 171 12.87 -1.61 16.50
N ALA A 172 11.70 -2.22 16.76
CA ALA A 172 10.96 -1.96 17.99
C ALA A 172 11.74 -2.34 19.26
N ILE A 173 12.52 -3.43 19.21
CA ILE A 173 13.36 -3.89 20.31
C ILE A 173 14.58 -2.98 20.48
N GLU A 174 15.29 -2.71 19.38
CA GLU A 174 16.52 -1.91 19.37
C GLU A 174 16.29 -0.46 19.80
N GLU A 175 15.14 0.13 19.43
CA GLU A 175 14.85 1.54 19.69
C GLU A 175 13.95 1.80 20.91
N ARG A 176 13.69 0.76 21.72
CA ARG A 176 12.86 0.85 22.93
C ARG A 176 13.34 1.93 23.90
N GLU A 177 14.65 2.09 24.05
CA GLU A 177 15.28 3.07 24.95
C GLU A 177 15.22 4.50 24.40
N ASN A 178 14.91 4.68 23.12
CA ASN A 178 14.89 5.97 22.42
C ASN A 178 13.48 6.56 22.26
N GLY A 179 12.44 5.94 22.84
CA GLY A 179 11.05 6.42 22.71
C GLY A 179 10.46 6.26 21.29
N ILE A 180 11.05 5.39 20.48
CA ILE A 180 10.62 5.11 19.10
C ILE A 180 9.81 3.81 19.10
N THR A 181 8.65 3.83 18.43
CA THR A 181 7.86 2.62 18.20
C THR A 181 7.90 2.21 16.74
N ALA A 182 7.84 0.90 16.49
CA ALA A 182 7.72 0.34 15.16
C ALA A 182 6.64 -0.75 15.14
N ASN A 183 5.63 -0.60 14.28
CA ASN A 183 4.54 -1.55 14.13
C ASN A 183 4.26 -1.81 12.65
N MET A 184 3.56 -2.91 12.35
CA MET A 184 3.08 -3.23 11.02
C MET A 184 1.56 -3.29 11.03
N ILE A 185 0.94 -2.76 9.98
CA ILE A 185 -0.47 -3.00 9.67
C ILE A 185 -0.58 -3.94 8.46
N CYS A 186 -1.52 -4.86 8.52
CA CYS A 186 -1.73 -5.88 7.51
C CYS A 186 -3.15 -5.73 6.92
N PRO A 187 -3.27 -5.12 5.72
CA PRO A 187 -4.56 -4.90 5.08
C PRO A 187 -5.31 -6.20 4.77
N GLY A 188 -6.64 -6.14 4.89
CA GLY A 188 -7.53 -7.07 4.18
C GLY A 188 -7.57 -6.81 2.67
N ASP A 189 -8.51 -7.46 1.98
CA ASP A 189 -8.70 -7.29 0.53
C ASP A 189 -9.42 -5.98 0.19
N ILE A 190 -8.65 -4.90 0.07
CA ILE A 190 -9.14 -3.57 -0.32
C ILE A 190 -8.75 -3.31 -1.78
N ARG A 191 -9.74 -3.04 -2.65
CA ARG A 191 -9.55 -2.98 -4.11
C ARG A 191 -9.93 -1.63 -4.71
N GLY A 192 -9.28 -1.29 -5.84
CA GLY A 192 -9.62 -0.11 -6.64
C GLY A 192 -9.67 1.19 -5.83
N SER A 193 -10.69 2.00 -6.09
CA SER A 193 -10.94 3.29 -5.44
C SER A 193 -11.18 3.18 -3.92
N LEU A 194 -11.59 2.02 -3.41
CA LEU A 194 -11.80 1.79 -1.98
C LEU A 194 -10.51 1.92 -1.17
N LYS A 195 -9.35 1.73 -1.80
CA LYS A 195 -8.04 1.96 -1.16
C LYS A 195 -7.85 3.41 -0.73
N GLU A 196 -8.49 4.36 -1.41
CA GLU A 196 -8.36 5.79 -1.13
C GLU A 196 -9.56 6.36 -0.36
N ALA A 197 -10.64 5.57 -0.27
CA ALA A 197 -11.88 5.99 0.34
C ALA A 197 -11.68 6.32 1.84
N PRO A 198 -12.30 7.42 2.33
CA PRO A 198 -12.22 7.81 3.73
C PRO A 198 -12.96 6.81 4.62
N PHE A 199 -12.77 6.96 5.94
CA PHE A 199 -13.56 6.21 6.90
C PHE A 199 -15.05 6.62 6.78
N PRO A 200 -16.00 5.68 6.75
CA PRO A 200 -17.42 6.02 6.61
C PRO A 200 -17.92 6.85 7.81
N SER A 201 -18.74 7.87 7.53
CA SER A 201 -19.34 8.71 8.58
C SER A 201 -20.43 7.98 9.38
N ASP A 202 -21.09 7.00 8.76
CA ASP A 202 -22.04 6.09 9.40
C ASP A 202 -21.52 4.65 9.26
N PRO A 203 -20.68 4.19 10.21
CA PRO A 203 -20.21 2.82 10.20
C PRO A 203 -21.38 1.92 10.60
N THR A 204 -22.07 1.35 9.61
CA THR A 204 -23.11 0.36 9.85
C THR A 204 -22.60 -0.80 10.72
N VAL A 205 -23.45 -1.29 11.62
CA VAL A 205 -23.17 -2.49 12.43
C VAL A 205 -23.28 -3.73 11.51
N GLY A 206 -22.17 -4.31 11.08
CA GLY A 206 -22.15 -5.51 10.23
C GLY A 206 -20.87 -5.73 9.40
N ILE A 207 -20.86 -6.77 8.57
CA ILE A 207 -19.78 -7.00 7.59
C ILE A 207 -19.94 -5.98 6.46
N ARG A 208 -18.97 -5.06 6.34
CA ARG A 208 -18.88 -4.10 5.24
C ARG A 208 -17.60 -4.28 4.44
N THR A 209 -17.60 -3.74 3.23
CA THR A 209 -16.40 -3.66 2.41
C THR A 209 -15.34 -2.80 3.10
N PRO A 210 -14.09 -3.29 3.24
CA PRO A 210 -13.03 -2.53 3.87
C PRO A 210 -12.57 -1.39 2.94
N VAL A 211 -12.19 -0.27 3.55
CA VAL A 211 -11.70 0.94 2.86
C VAL A 211 -10.37 1.39 3.45
N GLY A 212 -9.60 2.19 2.71
CA GLY A 212 -8.32 2.73 3.17
C GLY A 212 -8.44 3.51 4.48
N GLY A 213 -9.57 4.20 4.67
CA GLY A 213 -9.91 4.89 5.91
C GLY A 213 -9.86 4.00 7.16
N ASP A 214 -10.18 2.71 7.05
CA ASP A 214 -10.15 1.77 8.18
C ASP A 214 -8.73 1.62 8.73
N LEU A 215 -7.77 1.48 7.82
CA LEU A 215 -6.36 1.37 8.13
C LEU A 215 -5.81 2.72 8.58
N ALA A 216 -6.29 3.81 7.98
CA ALA A 216 -5.88 5.16 8.32
C ALA A 216 -6.24 5.51 9.78
N GLN A 217 -7.40 5.09 10.28
CA GLN A 217 -7.77 5.26 11.69
C GLN A 217 -6.78 4.54 12.64
N VAL A 218 -6.33 3.34 12.27
CA VAL A 218 -5.32 2.61 13.05
C VAL A 218 -3.97 3.33 13.00
N ILE A 219 -3.58 3.89 11.85
CA ILE A 219 -2.39 4.75 11.76
C ILE A 219 -2.52 5.96 12.69
N SER A 220 -3.65 6.66 12.67
CA SER A 220 -3.91 7.81 13.56
C SER A 220 -3.70 7.44 15.03
N PHE A 221 -4.17 6.26 15.44
CA PHE A 221 -3.91 5.73 16.78
C PHE A 221 -2.42 5.45 17.02
N LEU A 222 -1.75 4.71 16.12
CA LEU A 222 -0.36 4.28 16.31
C LEU A 222 0.64 5.44 16.36
N VAL A 223 0.36 6.56 15.68
CA VAL A 223 1.29 7.70 15.61
C VAL A 223 1.16 8.67 16.79
N LYS A 224 0.19 8.45 17.67
CA LYS A 224 -0.05 9.28 18.85
C LYS A 224 1.00 9.03 19.95
N PRO A 225 1.33 10.04 20.77
CA PRO A 225 2.17 9.86 21.95
C PRO A 225 1.66 8.75 22.88
N GLU A 226 0.35 8.68 23.08
CA GLU A 226 -0.33 7.75 23.99
C GLU A 226 -0.13 6.28 23.58
N ALA A 227 0.14 6.00 22.30
CA ALA A 227 0.42 4.66 21.79
C ALA A 227 1.87 4.19 22.02
N GLN A 228 2.66 4.84 22.88
CA GLN A 228 4.07 4.51 23.09
C GLN A 228 4.33 3.05 23.54
N PHE A 229 3.37 2.41 24.22
CA PHE A 229 3.46 1.01 24.63
C PHE A 229 3.07 0.03 23.51
N VAL A 230 2.49 0.52 22.43
CA VAL A 230 2.15 -0.27 21.25
C VAL A 230 3.35 -0.25 20.32
N THR A 231 4.25 -1.22 20.47
CA THR A 231 5.45 -1.38 19.63
C THR A 231 5.74 -2.86 19.38
N GLY A 232 6.30 -3.20 18.22
CA GLY A 232 6.58 -4.57 17.81
C GLY A 232 5.34 -5.37 17.36
N ASN A 233 4.19 -4.72 17.23
CA ASN A 233 2.93 -5.38 16.86
C ASN A 233 2.80 -5.51 15.35
N ILE A 234 2.20 -6.63 14.92
CA ILE A 234 1.76 -6.88 13.55
C ILE A 234 0.24 -7.01 13.61
N LEU A 235 -0.48 -6.04 13.05
CA LEU A 235 -1.92 -5.88 13.24
C LEU A 235 -2.68 -6.27 11.98
N SER A 236 -3.37 -7.41 12.01
CA SER A 236 -4.28 -7.84 10.94
C SER A 236 -5.56 -7.02 10.95
N LEU A 237 -5.79 -6.28 9.87
CA LEU A 237 -6.94 -5.38 9.69
C LEU A 237 -7.82 -5.92 8.55
N THR A 238 -8.35 -7.12 8.78
CA THR A 238 -9.12 -7.89 7.77
C THR A 238 -10.60 -8.01 8.09
N ASN A 239 -11.06 -7.44 9.21
CA ASN A 239 -12.41 -7.68 9.74
C ASN A 239 -12.71 -9.18 9.93
N GLY A 240 -11.68 -9.98 10.26
CA GLY A 240 -11.79 -11.44 10.43
C GLY A 240 -11.81 -12.24 9.12
N ALA A 241 -11.74 -11.58 7.95
CA ALA A 241 -11.66 -12.26 6.67
C ALA A 241 -10.31 -12.94 6.46
N ASP A 242 -10.32 -14.11 5.82
CA ASP A 242 -9.12 -14.84 5.43
C ASP A 242 -8.74 -14.50 3.98
N VAL A 243 -7.67 -13.72 3.81
CA VAL A 243 -7.24 -13.26 2.48
C VAL A 243 -6.34 -14.30 1.80
N LEU A 244 -5.78 -15.25 2.56
CA LEU A 244 -4.79 -16.21 2.07
C LEU A 244 -5.39 -17.59 1.75
N SER A 245 -6.44 -18.05 2.42
CA SER A 245 -6.96 -19.42 2.26
C SER A 245 -7.84 -19.65 1.03
N HIS A 246 -8.11 -18.61 0.25
CA HIS A 246 -8.77 -18.74 -1.06
C HIS A 246 -7.96 -19.58 -2.08
N TYR A 247 -6.84 -20.18 -1.66
CA TYR A 247 -5.87 -20.85 -2.51
C TYR A 247 -5.52 -22.30 -2.10
N ASP A 248 -6.00 -22.81 -0.94
CA ASP A 248 -5.65 -24.16 -0.44
C ASP A 248 -6.75 -25.22 -0.62
N ALA A 249 -7.96 -24.86 -1.02
CA ALA A 249 -8.89 -25.85 -1.55
C ALA A 249 -8.53 -26.09 -3.02
N GLY A 250 -8.43 -27.36 -3.46
CA GLY A 250 -8.30 -27.78 -4.87
C GLY A 250 -9.44 -27.36 -5.81
N LYS A 251 -10.05 -26.21 -5.53
CA LYS A 251 -11.07 -25.46 -6.25
C LYS A 251 -10.62 -24.01 -6.38
N ALA A 252 -9.39 -23.77 -6.86
CA ALA A 252 -8.91 -22.43 -7.17
C ALA A 252 -9.62 -21.87 -8.41
N GLU A 253 -10.96 -21.84 -8.42
CA GLU A 253 -11.66 -20.93 -9.30
C GLU A 253 -11.18 -19.53 -8.93
N LEU A 254 -10.46 -18.90 -9.87
CA LEU A 254 -10.17 -17.49 -9.78
C LEU A 254 -11.53 -16.79 -9.68
N PHE A 255 -11.87 -16.32 -8.49
CA PHE A 255 -13.11 -15.59 -8.29
C PHE A 255 -13.03 -14.33 -9.13
N ASP A 256 -13.72 -14.33 -10.27
CA ASP A 256 -13.99 -13.13 -11.03
C ASP A 256 -15.06 -12.37 -10.24
N PRO A 257 -14.69 -11.24 -9.61
CA PRO A 257 -15.58 -10.51 -8.71
C PRO A 257 -16.79 -9.94 -9.45
N LYS A 258 -16.70 -9.88 -10.78
CA LYS A 258 -17.74 -9.49 -11.70
C LYS A 258 -17.72 -10.46 -12.87
N LYS A 259 -18.89 -10.83 -13.37
CA LYS A 259 -19.03 -11.57 -14.62
C LYS A 259 -19.87 -10.73 -15.56
N PHE A 260 -19.27 -10.33 -16.67
CA PHE A 260 -20.02 -9.71 -17.75
C PHE A 260 -20.67 -10.80 -18.60
N GLU A 261 -21.93 -10.59 -18.98
CA GLU A 261 -22.63 -11.48 -19.92
C GLU A 261 -22.26 -11.09 -21.36
N ILE A 262 -22.37 -12.06 -22.27
CA ILE A 262 -22.27 -11.76 -23.71
C ILE A 262 -23.43 -10.82 -24.06
N GLY A 263 -23.13 -9.70 -24.70
CA GLY A 263 -24.05 -8.61 -24.98
C GLY A 263 -24.00 -7.45 -23.97
N ALA A 264 -23.27 -7.58 -22.86
CA ALA A 264 -23.10 -6.48 -21.92
C ALA A 264 -22.27 -5.33 -22.53
N PHE A 265 -22.68 -4.09 -22.25
CA PHE A 265 -21.84 -2.91 -22.49
C PHE A 265 -20.86 -2.78 -21.33
N VAL A 266 -19.60 -2.54 -21.68
CA VAL A 266 -18.50 -2.40 -20.72
C VAL A 266 -17.59 -1.26 -21.14
N HIS A 267 -17.07 -0.52 -20.17
CA HIS A 267 -15.98 0.43 -20.41
C HIS A 267 -14.65 -0.32 -20.45
N VAL A 268 -13.92 -0.23 -21.57
CA VAL A 268 -12.64 -0.90 -21.76
C VAL A 268 -11.52 0.05 -21.34
N LEU A 269 -10.96 -0.14 -20.15
CA LEU A 269 -9.97 0.78 -19.56
C LEU A 269 -8.77 1.08 -20.50
N PRO A 270 -8.16 0.10 -21.21
CA PRO A 270 -7.06 0.38 -22.13
C PRO A 270 -7.44 1.18 -23.38
N TRP A 271 -8.73 1.20 -23.74
CA TRP A 271 -9.23 1.93 -24.90
C TRP A 271 -9.88 3.26 -24.50
N ASN A 272 -10.26 3.39 -23.22
CA ASN A 272 -11.06 4.49 -22.70
C ASN A 272 -12.34 4.72 -23.52
N GLU A 273 -12.98 3.63 -23.95
CA GLU A 273 -14.20 3.64 -24.75
C GLU A 273 -15.15 2.51 -24.34
N GLN A 274 -16.43 2.66 -24.70
CA GLN A 274 -17.44 1.64 -24.50
C GLN A 274 -17.35 0.55 -25.58
N ALA A 275 -17.44 -0.70 -25.15
CA ALA A 275 -17.45 -1.87 -26.02
C ALA A 275 -18.55 -2.85 -25.60
N THR A 276 -18.93 -3.74 -26.52
CA THR A 276 -19.84 -4.85 -26.22
C THR A 276 -19.04 -6.12 -26.00
N VAL A 277 -19.34 -6.87 -24.95
CA VAL A 277 -18.79 -8.22 -24.77
C VAL A 277 -19.40 -9.14 -25.83
N ILE A 278 -18.59 -9.69 -26.71
CA ILE A 278 -19.05 -10.56 -27.81
C ILE A 278 -18.72 -12.05 -27.58
N ASP A 279 -17.75 -12.35 -26.72
CA ASP A 279 -17.42 -13.73 -26.34
C ASP A 279 -16.77 -13.76 -24.95
N ARG A 280 -16.88 -14.91 -24.27
CA ARG A 280 -16.28 -15.15 -22.96
C ARG A 280 -15.65 -16.54 -22.92
N LEU A 281 -14.35 -16.58 -22.61
CA LEU A 281 -13.61 -17.81 -22.35
C LEU A 281 -13.33 -17.94 -20.86
N ASP A 282 -14.10 -18.80 -20.19
CA ASP A 282 -13.87 -19.18 -18.80
C ASP A 282 -12.69 -20.17 -18.76
N ARG A 283 -11.66 -19.85 -17.97
CA ARG A 283 -10.43 -20.66 -17.89
C ARG A 283 -10.24 -21.19 -16.47
N PRO A 284 -10.15 -22.53 -16.29
CA PRO A 284 -9.90 -23.11 -14.98
C PRO A 284 -8.63 -22.53 -14.35
N ASN A 285 -8.74 -22.04 -13.12
CA ASN A 285 -7.64 -21.42 -12.37
C ASN A 285 -6.97 -20.22 -13.07
N GLN A 286 -7.68 -19.52 -13.98
CA GLN A 286 -7.24 -18.26 -14.62
C GLN A 286 -8.38 -17.24 -14.66
N ARG A 287 -8.08 -15.95 -14.90
CA ARG A 287 -9.10 -14.92 -15.14
C ARG A 287 -9.88 -15.28 -16.41
N SER A 288 -11.20 -15.12 -16.38
CA SER A 288 -12.01 -15.21 -17.60
C SER A 288 -11.54 -14.15 -18.59
N LEU A 289 -11.51 -14.55 -19.86
CA LEU A 289 -11.10 -13.69 -20.94
C LEU A 289 -12.36 -13.23 -21.69
N TYR A 290 -12.52 -11.92 -21.82
CA TYR A 290 -13.65 -11.30 -22.49
C TYR A 290 -13.18 -10.76 -23.83
N THR A 291 -13.75 -11.27 -24.91
CA THR A 291 -13.60 -10.66 -26.22
C THR A 291 -14.60 -9.52 -26.31
N VAL A 292 -14.12 -8.30 -26.50
CA VAL A 292 -14.98 -7.10 -26.60
C VAL A 292 -14.82 -6.46 -27.97
N GLN A 293 -15.90 -5.84 -28.43
CA GLN A 293 -15.97 -5.15 -29.72
C GLN A 293 -16.41 -3.70 -29.56
N ALA A 294 -15.62 -2.78 -30.11
CA ALA A 294 -15.96 -1.36 -30.26
C ALA A 294 -15.80 -0.99 -31.74
N GLY A 295 -16.91 -0.83 -32.47
CA GLY A 295 -16.91 -0.64 -33.92
C GLY A 295 -16.22 -1.81 -34.65
N ASN A 296 -15.14 -1.52 -35.37
CA ASN A 296 -14.34 -2.53 -36.10
C ASN A 296 -13.21 -3.14 -35.26
N ARG A 297 -13.03 -2.68 -34.01
CA ARG A 297 -11.94 -3.12 -33.13
C ARG A 297 -12.40 -4.27 -32.26
N VAL A 298 -11.65 -5.36 -32.26
CA VAL A 298 -11.89 -6.54 -31.42
C VAL A 298 -10.60 -6.90 -30.69
N ALA A 299 -10.66 -7.08 -29.37
CA ALA A 299 -9.56 -7.61 -28.59
C ALA A 299 -10.06 -8.33 -27.33
N GLN A 300 -9.13 -8.99 -26.65
CA GLN A 300 -9.40 -9.77 -25.45
C GLN A 300 -8.85 -9.08 -24.21
N PHE A 301 -9.67 -9.05 -23.15
CA PHE A 301 -9.36 -8.43 -21.88
C PHE A 301 -9.71 -9.36 -20.72
N THR A 302 -9.08 -9.13 -19.57
CA THR A 302 -9.51 -9.76 -18.31
C THR A 302 -10.51 -8.86 -17.58
N VAL A 303 -11.29 -9.41 -16.65
CA VAL A 303 -12.28 -8.67 -15.85
C VAL A 303 -11.71 -7.40 -15.18
N ASP A 304 -10.42 -7.41 -14.81
CA ASP A 304 -9.76 -6.28 -14.13
C ASP A 304 -9.53 -5.07 -15.05
N GLN A 305 -9.80 -5.21 -16.36
CA GLN A 305 -9.61 -4.18 -17.38
C GLN A 305 -10.95 -3.66 -17.93
N LEU A 306 -12.06 -4.14 -17.38
CA LEU A 306 -13.43 -3.82 -17.80
C LEU A 306 -14.23 -3.26 -16.62
N GLU A 307 -15.02 -2.24 -16.87
CA GLU A 307 -15.97 -1.67 -15.91
C GLU A 307 -17.40 -1.73 -16.46
N GLU A 308 -18.39 -1.69 -15.57
CA GLU A 308 -19.81 -1.52 -15.96
C GLU A 308 -20.05 -0.12 -16.54
#